data_AF-A0AA40FDI7-F1
#
_entry.id   AF-A0AA40FDI7-F1
#
_cell.length_a   1.000
_cell.length_b   1.000
_cell.length_c   1.000
_cell.angle_alpha   90.00
_cell.angle_beta   90.00
_cell.angle_gamma   90.00
#
_symmetry.space_group_name_H-M   'P 1'
#
loop_
_entity.id
_entity.type
_entity.pdbx_description
1 polymer ?
#
loop_
_entity_poly.entity_id
_entity_poly.type
_entity_poly.pdbx_seq_one_letter_code
_entity_poly.pdbx_strand_id
1 'polypeptide(L)'
;MRFRVTEQYQSISDRALSMPANTAELMELKSFIKITREVTLKTLEQNLYQIIEHILLLSDYRLLSDIEIITNNEAFQWYHKVPDILEENESIVAIKTLEFQQALRGLRNSSRLLEFKQLGIK
;
A
#
# COMPACT_ATOMS: atom_id res chain seq x y z
N MET A 1 0.00 -1.19 22.73
CA MET A 1 -0.04 -0.09 21.73
C MET A 1 0.99 -0.29 20.63
N ARG A 2 2.26 -0.61 20.97
CA ARG A 2 3.38 -0.82 20.02
C ARG A 2 3.18 -1.90 18.96
N PHE A 3 2.77 -3.11 19.35
CA PHE A 3 2.49 -4.21 18.41
C PHE A 3 1.49 -3.84 17.32
N ARG A 4 0.51 -2.98 17.64
CA ARG A 4 -0.51 -2.51 16.68
C ARG A 4 0.06 -1.60 15.60
N VAL A 5 1.18 -0.90 15.85
CA VAL A 5 1.81 0.00 14.86
C VAL A 5 2.55 -0.82 13.82
N THR A 6 3.37 -1.78 14.25
CA THR A 6 4.07 -2.72 13.37
C THR A 6 3.08 -3.51 12.51
N GLU A 7 2.03 -4.08 13.11
CA GLU A 7 0.98 -4.82 12.38
C GLU A 7 0.27 -3.95 11.34
N GLN A 8 0.00 -2.68 11.65
CA GLN A 8 -0.62 -1.76 10.70
C GLN A 8 0.31 -1.44 9.54
N TYR A 9 1.59 -1.18 9.79
CA TYR A 9 2.58 -1.01 8.71
C TYR A 9 2.71 -2.25 7.84
N GLN A 10 2.75 -3.44 8.44
CA GLN A 10 2.78 -4.69 7.71
C GLN A 10 1.53 -4.87 6.85
N SER A 11 0.33 -4.57 7.37
CA SER A 11 -0.91 -4.65 6.58
C SER A 11 -0.93 -3.68 5.40
N ILE A 12 -0.35 -2.49 5.57
CA ILE A 12 -0.17 -1.52 4.48
C ILE A 12 0.77 -2.10 3.43
N SER A 13 1.89 -2.67 3.86
CA SER A 13 2.86 -3.31 2.96
C SER A 13 2.23 -4.43 2.15
N ASP A 14 1.55 -5.37 2.83
CA ASP A 14 0.91 -6.53 2.20
C ASP A 14 -0.14 -6.10 1.17
N ARG A 15 -0.93 -5.06 1.49
CA ARG A 15 -1.93 -4.54 0.56
C ARG A 15 -1.28 -3.74 -0.59
N ALA A 16 -0.26 -2.94 -0.32
CA ALA A 16 0.42 -2.13 -1.33
C ALA A 16 1.16 -2.99 -2.36
N LEU A 17 1.75 -4.10 -1.93
CA LEU A 17 2.46 -5.03 -2.83
C LEU A 17 1.52 -6.07 -3.46
N SER A 18 0.22 -6.05 -3.13
CA SER A 18 -0.75 -6.95 -3.73
C SER A 18 -0.93 -6.64 -5.22
N MET A 19 -0.93 -7.70 -6.04
CA MET A 19 -1.16 -7.57 -7.48
C MET A 19 -2.67 -7.58 -7.77
N PRO A 20 -3.27 -6.50 -8.28
CA PRO A 20 -4.70 -6.46 -8.57
C PRO A 20 -5.03 -7.41 -9.73
N ALA A 21 -6.05 -8.25 -9.55
CA ALA A 21 -6.46 -9.24 -10.55
C ALA A 21 -7.36 -8.66 -11.65
N ASN A 22 -8.06 -7.55 -11.35
CA ASN A 22 -9.00 -6.91 -12.26
C ASN A 22 -9.06 -5.39 -12.06
N THR A 23 -9.83 -4.70 -12.91
CA THR A 23 -9.97 -3.24 -12.87
C THR A 23 -10.61 -2.73 -11.57
N ALA A 24 -11.54 -3.48 -10.97
CA ALA A 24 -12.17 -3.07 -9.72
C ALA A 24 -11.15 -3.07 -8.57
N GLU A 25 -10.41 -4.16 -8.42
CA GLU A 25 -9.32 -4.28 -7.43
C GLU A 25 -8.22 -3.24 -7.63
N LEU A 26 -7.89 -2.90 -8.88
CA LEU A 26 -6.94 -1.82 -9.18
C LEU A 26 -7.44 -0.45 -8.69
N MET A 27 -8.73 -0.18 -8.85
CA MET A 27 -9.32 1.09 -8.38
C MET A 27 -9.41 1.13 -6.85
N GLU A 28 -9.74 0.01 -6.21
CA GLU A 28 -9.69 -0.13 -4.76
C GLU A 28 -8.28 0.09 -4.21
N LEU A 29 -7.27 -0.52 -4.84
CA LEU A 29 -5.87 -0.37 -4.45
C LEU A 29 -5.42 1.10 -4.56
N LYS A 30 -5.77 1.79 -5.65
CA LYS A 30 -5.50 3.24 -5.80
C LYS A 30 -6.14 4.07 -4.69
N SER A 31 -7.40 3.77 -4.36
CA SER A 31 -8.13 4.46 -3.29
C SER A 31 -7.49 4.23 -1.93
N PHE A 32 -7.16 2.96 -1.62
CA PHE A 32 -6.48 2.57 -0.40
C PHE A 32 -5.14 3.28 -0.21
N ILE A 33 -4.31 3.34 -1.26
CA ILE A 33 -2.99 4.00 -1.21
C ILE A 33 -3.14 5.50 -1.00
N LYS A 34 -4.13 6.13 -1.64
CA LYS A 34 -4.43 7.54 -1.43
C LYS A 34 -4.78 7.83 0.03
N ILE A 35 -5.73 7.08 0.60
CA ILE A 35 -6.13 7.23 2.01
C ILE A 35 -4.95 6.96 2.94
N THR A 36 -4.14 5.95 2.62
CA THR A 36 -2.95 5.59 3.39
C THR A 36 -1.98 6.76 3.49
N ARG A 37 -1.65 7.40 2.36
CA ARG A 37 -0.75 8.56 2.32
C ARG A 37 -1.32 9.79 3.03
N GLU A 38 -2.61 10.07 2.83
CA GLU A 38 -3.23 11.29 3.33
C GLU A 38 -3.56 11.25 4.83
N VAL A 39 -3.89 10.07 5.36
CA VAL A 39 -4.47 9.89 6.70
C VAL A 39 -3.71 8.85 7.52
N THR A 40 -3.59 7.62 7.02
CA THR A 40 -3.10 6.49 7.83
C THR A 40 -1.65 6.68 8.27
N LEU A 41 -0.76 7.09 7.36
CA LEU A 41 0.65 7.30 7.68
C LEU A 41 0.86 8.40 8.72
N LYS A 42 0.10 9.49 8.62
CA LYS A 42 0.15 10.58 9.63
C LYS A 42 -0.29 10.10 11.00
N THR A 43 -1.29 9.23 11.04
CA THR A 43 -1.76 8.62 12.30
C THR A 43 -0.70 7.68 12.88
N LEU A 44 -0.05 6.89 12.03
CA LEU A 44 1.04 6.02 12.46
C LEU A 44 2.26 6.82 12.95
N GLU A 45 2.60 7.92 12.30
CA GLU A 45 3.65 8.85 12.74
C GLU A 45 3.35 9.42 14.13
N GLN A 46 2.11 9.85 14.40
CA GLN A 46 1.69 10.27 15.74
C GLN A 46 1.84 9.16 16.78
N ASN A 47 1.52 7.91 16.42
CA ASN A 47 1.72 6.78 17.31
C ASN A 47 3.21 6.50 17.58
N LEU A 48 4.09 6.74 16.60
CA LEU A 48 5.54 6.65 16.82
C LEU A 48 6.04 7.72 17.81
N TYR A 49 5.52 8.95 17.73
CA TYR A 49 5.84 9.97 18.74
C TYR A 49 5.44 9.55 20.15
N GLN A 50 4.25 8.96 20.33
CA GLN A 50 3.84 8.41 21.63
C GLN A 50 4.75 7.28 22.11
N ILE A 51 5.28 6.47 21.19
CA ILE A 51 6.27 5.44 21.50
C ILE A 51 7.56 6.07 22.02
N ILE A 52 8.05 7.15 21.39
CA ILE A 52 9.24 7.91 21.83
C ILE A 52 9.01 8.50 23.21
N GLU A 53 7.91 9.21 23.44
CA GLU A 53 7.59 9.81 24.75
C GLU A 53 7.59 8.76 25.86
N HIS A 54 7.01 7.60 25.61
CA HIS A 54 7.00 6.52 26.59
C HIS A 54 8.39 5.89 26.79
N ILE A 55 9.22 5.80 25.74
CA ILE A 55 10.61 5.35 25.88
C ILE A 55 11.40 6.31 26.77
N LEU A 56 11.29 7.62 26.53
CA LEU A 56 11.96 8.65 27.31
C LEU A 56 11.53 8.56 28.78
N LEU A 57 10.21 8.52 29.03
CA LEU A 57 9.67 8.38 30.37
C LEU A 57 10.21 7.15 31.09
N LEU A 58 10.22 5.98 30.44
CA LEU A 58 10.74 4.76 31.08
C LEU A 58 12.24 4.83 31.35
N SER A 59 12.98 5.46 30.43
CA SER A 59 14.44 5.57 30.51
C SER A 59 14.90 6.41 31.71
N ASP A 60 14.05 7.33 32.19
CA ASP A 60 14.30 8.10 33.42
C ASP A 60 14.26 7.24 34.70
N TYR A 61 13.61 6.06 34.65
CA TYR A 61 13.44 5.18 35.83
C TYR A 61 14.16 3.84 35.71
N ARG A 62 14.38 3.33 34.50
CA ARG A 62 15.08 2.06 34.26
C ARG A 62 15.65 1.96 32.86
N LEU A 63 16.64 1.08 32.70
CA LEU A 63 17.06 0.62 31.39
C LEU A 63 15.94 -0.16 30.70
N LEU A 64 15.84 0.03 29.38
CA LEU A 64 14.99 -0.80 28.54
C LEU A 64 15.58 -2.20 28.44
N SER A 65 14.71 -3.20 28.43
CA SER A 65 15.12 -4.57 28.13
C SER A 65 15.43 -4.74 26.65
N ASP A 66 16.23 -5.77 26.32
CA ASP A 66 16.59 -6.07 24.93
C ASP A 66 15.35 -6.27 24.05
N ILE A 67 14.32 -6.94 24.57
CA ILE A 67 13.05 -7.15 23.87
C ILE A 67 12.37 -5.82 23.55
N GLU A 68 12.31 -4.90 24.52
CA GLU A 68 11.72 -3.57 24.30
C GLU A 68 12.49 -2.78 23.25
N ILE A 69 13.81 -2.84 23.28
CA ILE A 69 14.66 -2.17 22.27
C ILE A 69 14.38 -2.75 20.88
N ILE A 70 14.36 -4.07 20.74
CA ILE A 70 14.10 -4.76 19.46
C ILE A 70 12.72 -4.36 18.92
N THR A 71 11.67 -4.49 19.73
CA THR A 71 10.29 -4.21 19.29
C THR A 71 10.08 -2.73 18.98
N ASN A 72 10.70 -1.82 19.74
CA ASN A 72 10.64 -0.39 19.45
C ASN A 72 11.32 -0.08 18.11
N ASN A 73 12.52 -0.62 17.88
CA ASN A 73 13.27 -0.41 16.65
C ASN A 73 12.51 -0.92 15.43
N GLU A 74 11.84 -2.07 15.53
CA GLU A 74 11.04 -2.62 14.44
C GLU A 74 9.98 -1.62 13.94
N ALA A 75 9.26 -0.96 14.85
CA ALA A 75 8.25 0.04 14.48
C ALA A 75 8.86 1.23 13.71
N PHE A 76 10.03 1.72 14.12
CA PHE A 76 10.74 2.79 13.40
C PHE A 76 11.35 2.32 12.07
N GLN A 77 11.79 1.07 11.98
CA GLN A 77 12.25 0.51 10.71
C GLN A 77 11.12 0.48 9.68
N TRP A 78 9.89 0.14 10.09
CA TRP A 78 8.73 0.18 9.20
C TRP A 78 8.43 1.57 8.68
N TYR A 79 8.56 2.61 9.52
CA TYR A 79 8.42 4.00 9.08
C TYR A 79 9.34 4.35 7.91
N HIS A 80 10.57 3.83 7.90
CA HIS A 80 11.52 4.06 6.82
C HIS A 80 11.29 3.17 5.59
N LYS A 81 10.77 1.94 5.77
CA LYS A 81 10.52 1.00 4.67
C LYS A 81 9.28 1.34 3.84
N VAL A 82 8.24 1.85 4.48
CA VAL A 82 6.92 2.03 3.85
C VAL A 82 6.93 3.03 2.69
N PRO A 83 7.69 4.14 2.72
CA PRO A 83 7.84 5.01 1.55
C PRO A 83 8.28 4.26 0.28
N ASP A 84 9.31 3.42 0.37
CA ASP A 84 9.83 2.65 -0.76
C ASP A 84 8.79 1.64 -1.27
N ILE A 85 8.05 1.00 -0.37
CA ILE A 85 6.95 0.08 -0.71
C ILE A 85 5.82 0.82 -1.48
N LEU A 86 5.52 2.06 -1.09
CA LEU A 86 4.51 2.85 -1.76
C LEU A 86 4.96 3.36 -3.13
N GLU A 87 6.26 3.55 -3.35
CA GLU A 87 6.84 3.82 -4.67
C GLU A 87 6.78 2.57 -5.57
N GLU A 88 7.08 1.39 -5.01
CA GLU A 88 6.93 0.12 -5.73
C GLU A 88 5.46 -0.11 -6.15
N ASN A 89 4.51 0.21 -5.27
CA ASN A 89 3.09 0.18 -5.61
C ASN A 89 2.73 1.07 -6.81
N GLU A 90 3.33 2.26 -6.94
CA GLU A 90 3.09 3.13 -8.10
C GLU A 90 3.48 2.44 -9.41
N SER A 91 4.59 1.71 -9.41
CA SER A 91 5.04 0.90 -10.54
C SER A 91 4.06 -0.22 -10.86
N ILE A 92 3.61 -0.97 -9.85
CA ILE A 92 2.59 -2.03 -9.99
C ILE A 92 1.31 -1.47 -10.62
N VAL A 93 0.83 -0.35 -10.08
CA VAL A 93 -0.39 0.33 -10.53
C VAL A 93 -0.26 0.83 -11.97
N ALA A 94 0.88 1.38 -12.34
CA ALA A 94 1.14 1.86 -13.71
C ALA A 94 1.10 0.71 -14.72
N ILE A 95 1.82 -0.38 -14.43
CA ILE A 95 1.88 -1.58 -15.28
C ILE A 95 0.48 -2.18 -15.45
N LYS A 96 -0.23 -2.43 -14.33
CA LYS A 96 -1.57 -3.05 -14.38
C LYS A 96 -2.61 -2.17 -15.04
N THR A 97 -2.51 -0.84 -14.88
CA THR A 97 -3.37 0.10 -15.61
C THR A 97 -3.20 -0.08 -17.11
N LEU A 98 -1.96 -0.18 -17.60
CA LEU A 98 -1.68 -0.35 -19.02
C LEU A 98 -2.21 -1.69 -19.54
N GLU A 99 -1.93 -2.80 -18.83
CA GLU A 99 -2.39 -4.13 -19.20
C GLU A 99 -3.92 -4.19 -19.34
N PHE A 100 -4.65 -3.69 -18.34
CA PHE A 100 -6.12 -3.72 -18.37
C PHE A 100 -6.69 -2.79 -19.46
N GLN A 101 -6.08 -1.63 -19.70
CA GLN A 101 -6.49 -0.75 -20.79
C GLN A 101 -6.29 -1.39 -22.16
N GLN A 102 -5.17 -2.10 -22.37
CA GLN A 102 -4.90 -2.83 -23.61
C GLN A 102 -5.92 -3.96 -23.82
N ALA A 103 -6.21 -4.73 -22.78
CA ALA A 103 -7.22 -5.80 -22.83
C ALA A 103 -8.60 -5.26 -23.22
N LEU A 104 -9.04 -4.15 -22.61
CA LEU A 104 -10.32 -3.51 -22.94
C LEU A 104 -10.37 -2.98 -24.37
N ARG A 105 -9.28 -2.37 -24.86
CA ARG A 105 -9.18 -1.91 -26.25
C ARG A 105 -9.26 -3.07 -27.23
N GLY A 106 -8.58 -4.19 -26.93
CA GLY A 106 -8.63 -5.41 -27.72
C GLY A 106 -10.05 -5.97 -27.84
N LEU A 107 -10.77 -6.08 -26.71
CA LEU A 107 -12.16 -6.53 -26.70
C LEU A 107 -13.07 -5.62 -27.53
N ARG A 108 -12.95 -4.29 -27.34
CA ARG A 108 -13.74 -3.31 -28.11
C ARG A 108 -13.51 -3.43 -29.61
N ASN A 109 -12.26 -3.57 -30.03
CA ASN A 109 -11.90 -3.71 -31.43
C ASN A 109 -12.45 -5.01 -32.01
N SER A 110 -12.36 -6.13 -31.28
CA SER A 110 -12.92 -7.42 -31.68
C SER A 110 -14.45 -7.37 -31.82
N SER A 111 -15.17 -6.76 -30.88
CA SER A 111 -16.62 -6.58 -30.98
C SER A 111 -17.02 -5.76 -32.21
N ARG A 112 -16.29 -4.68 -32.50
CA ARG A 112 -16.53 -3.84 -33.68
C ARG A 112 -16.29 -4.58 -35.00
N LEU A 113 -15.25 -5.43 -35.06
CA LEU A 113 -14.98 -6.27 -36.22
C LEU A 113 -16.08 -7.33 -36.47
N LEU A 114 -16.66 -7.89 -35.40
CA LEU A 114 -17.79 -8.81 -35.52
C LEU A 114 -19.03 -8.10 -36.05
N GLU A 115 -19.30 -6.88 -35.60
CA GLU A 115 -20.41 -6.04 -36.09
C GLU A 115 -20.25 -5.70 -37.58
N PHE A 116 -19.06 -5.27 -38.02
CA PHE A 116 -18.79 -5.00 -39.44
C PHE A 116 -18.94 -6.25 -40.32
N LYS A 117 -18.48 -7.42 -39.84
CA LYS A 117 -18.69 -8.70 -40.56
C LYS A 117 -20.17 -9.07 -40.69
N GLN A 118 -20.99 -8.82 -39.67
CA GLN A 118 -22.43 -9.10 -39.71
C GLN A 118 -23.19 -8.14 -40.64
N LEU A 119 -22.71 -6.90 -40.78
CA LEU A 119 -23.30 -5.89 -41.67
C LEU A 119 -22.87 -6.03 -43.15
N GLY A 120 -21.98 -6.97 -43.47
CA GLY A 120 -21.51 -7.18 -44.85
C GLY A 120 -20.66 -6.02 -45.41
N ILE A 121 -20.19 -5.12 -44.54
CA ILE A 121 -19.35 -3.99 -44.92
C ILE A 121 -17.91 -4.49 -44.99
N LYS A 122 -17.33 -4.52 -46.21
CA LYS A 122 -15.93 -4.87 -46.46
C LYS A 122 -14.97 -3.80 -45.94
#